data_AF-A0A920ERZ4-F1
#
_entry.id   AF-A0A920ERZ4-F1
#
_cell.length_a   1.000
_cell.length_b   1.000
_cell.length_c   1.000
_cell.angle_alpha   90.00
_cell.angle_beta   90.00
_cell.angle_gamma   90.00
#
_symmetry.space_group_name_H-M   'P 1'
#
loop_
_entity.id
_entity.type
_entity.pdbx_description
1 polymer ?
#
loop_
_entity_poly.entity_id
_entity_poly.type
_entity_poly.pdbx_seq_one_letter_code
_entity_poly.pdbx_strand_id
1 'polypeptide(L)'
;MKKFIVAAIAASMALPVYAADLGGRVLNIGSDTTYPPHEFIEDGVVKGFDVDVVAEICERINCTPNWVTTAWDGIFAALADGQFDMVVSGVTITDERDKIVDFSDPYIIVQQGVLMRVEDEGATIDAFKSGELRLASQNGTTNAALGEELVGRDNLQLFDSFNNAVIAVQNGDVDGVIIDSTSAAAYEQEFAGELTVGITGLSSDPLGLVFQEGDGIQDAFNEGLAMIKDDGTLQKLVVKWWPK
;
A
#
# COMPACT_ATOMS: atom_id res chain seq x y z
N MET A 1 -61.62 -35.30 -6.38
CA MET A 1 -60.32 -35.88 -6.78
C MET A 1 -59.31 -34.73 -6.84
N LYS A 2 -58.36 -34.69 -5.89
CA LYS A 2 -57.44 -33.56 -5.67
C LYS A 2 -56.34 -33.56 -6.75
N LYS A 3 -56.15 -32.43 -7.43
CA LYS A 3 -55.07 -32.23 -8.40
C LYS A 3 -53.77 -31.96 -7.64
N PHE A 4 -52.76 -32.82 -7.81
CA PHE A 4 -51.41 -32.58 -7.32
C PHE A 4 -50.67 -31.67 -8.32
N ILE A 5 -50.26 -30.50 -7.86
CA ILE A 5 -49.32 -29.63 -8.57
C ILE A 5 -47.93 -30.09 -8.14
N VAL A 6 -47.16 -30.63 -9.08
CA VAL A 6 -45.74 -30.92 -8.89
C VAL A 6 -44.99 -29.63 -9.18
N ALA A 7 -44.46 -28.98 -8.15
CA ALA A 7 -43.52 -27.88 -8.31
C ALA A 7 -42.15 -28.46 -8.71
N ALA A 8 -41.70 -28.15 -9.92
CA ALA A 8 -40.33 -28.45 -10.34
C ALA A 8 -39.38 -27.48 -9.63
N ILE A 9 -38.60 -28.00 -8.68
CA ILE A 9 -37.48 -27.28 -8.09
C ILE A 9 -36.36 -27.28 -9.13
N ALA A 10 -36.14 -26.14 -9.79
CA ALA A 10 -34.95 -25.93 -10.59
C ALA A 10 -33.77 -25.78 -9.61
N ALA A 11 -32.97 -26.84 -9.45
CA ALA A 11 -31.69 -26.75 -8.79
C ALA A 11 -30.77 -25.91 -9.69
N SER A 12 -30.48 -24.67 -9.29
CA SER A 12 -29.40 -23.87 -9.87
C SER A 12 -28.08 -24.60 -9.57
N MET A 13 -27.50 -25.24 -10.58
CA MET A 13 -26.11 -25.67 -10.50
C MET A 13 -25.26 -24.41 -10.58
N ALA A 14 -24.71 -23.98 -9.45
CA ALA A 14 -23.58 -23.06 -9.47
C ALA A 14 -22.44 -23.78 -10.21
N LEU A 15 -22.14 -23.32 -11.42
CA LEU A 15 -20.91 -23.72 -12.09
C LEU A 15 -19.74 -23.30 -11.18
N PRO A 16 -18.73 -24.14 -10.97
CA PRO A 16 -17.50 -23.67 -10.35
C PRO A 16 -16.99 -22.52 -11.23
N VAL A 17 -16.93 -21.31 -10.66
CA VAL A 17 -16.15 -20.22 -11.25
C VAL A 17 -14.72 -20.73 -11.17
N TYR A 18 -14.19 -21.18 -12.31
CA TYR A 18 -12.75 -21.39 -12.41
C TYR A 18 -12.13 -20.00 -12.33
N ALA A 19 -11.24 -19.79 -11.36
CA ALA A 19 -10.44 -18.59 -11.26
C ALA A 19 -9.76 -18.29 -12.61
N ALA A 20 -9.57 -17.00 -12.94
CA ALA A 20 -8.66 -16.60 -14.00
C ALA A 20 -7.33 -17.37 -13.87
N ASP A 21 -6.79 -17.85 -15.00
CA ASP A 21 -5.55 -18.62 -15.05
C ASP A 21 -4.56 -17.92 -16.00
N LEU A 22 -3.49 -17.36 -15.44
CA LEU A 22 -2.44 -16.66 -16.17
C LEU A 22 -1.35 -17.61 -16.70
N GLY A 23 -1.54 -18.93 -16.63
CA GLY A 23 -0.71 -19.93 -17.29
C GLY A 23 0.73 -20.00 -16.80
N GLY A 24 0.99 -19.59 -15.56
CA GLY A 24 2.33 -19.50 -14.98
C GLY A 24 3.12 -18.30 -15.48
N ARG A 25 2.46 -17.25 -16.00
CA ARG A 25 3.12 -16.01 -16.44
C ARG A 25 3.96 -15.43 -15.29
N VAL A 26 5.21 -15.13 -15.61
CA VAL A 26 6.08 -14.33 -14.73
C VAL A 26 5.68 -12.86 -14.89
N LEU A 27 5.40 -12.19 -13.78
CA LEU A 27 5.05 -10.77 -13.74
C LEU A 27 6.17 -9.99 -13.06
N ASN A 28 6.75 -9.02 -13.75
CA ASN A 28 7.72 -8.09 -13.17
C ASN A 28 6.98 -7.01 -12.37
N ILE A 29 7.28 -6.90 -11.08
CA ILE A 29 6.58 -6.02 -10.16
C ILE A 29 7.55 -4.94 -9.69
N GLY A 30 7.31 -3.70 -10.10
CA GLY A 30 8.03 -2.53 -9.62
C GLY A 30 7.60 -2.18 -8.20
N SER A 31 8.56 -1.97 -7.30
CA SER A 31 8.29 -1.66 -5.90
C SER A 31 9.40 -0.79 -5.28
N ASP A 32 9.02 0.24 -4.53
CA ASP A 32 9.94 0.99 -3.66
C ASP A 32 10.02 0.30 -2.30
N THR A 33 11.05 -0.52 -2.11
CA THR A 33 11.20 -1.39 -0.95
C THR A 33 11.73 -0.66 0.29
N THR A 34 11.26 0.56 0.53
CA THR A 34 11.59 1.40 1.69
C THR A 34 10.37 1.68 2.57
N TYR A 35 9.36 0.80 2.52
CA TYR A 35 8.06 0.99 3.13
C TYR A 35 7.62 -0.19 4.02
N PRO A 36 8.38 -0.52 5.08
CA PRO A 36 7.98 -1.58 5.99
C PRO A 36 6.67 -1.18 6.73
N PRO A 37 5.77 -2.13 7.00
CA PRO A 37 5.89 -3.56 6.72
C PRO A 37 5.25 -3.97 5.38
N HIS A 38 4.85 -3.02 4.52
CA HIS A 38 4.23 -3.31 3.22
C HIS A 38 5.25 -3.94 2.25
N GLU A 39 6.40 -3.30 2.09
CA GLU A 39 7.51 -3.79 1.28
C GLU A 39 8.87 -3.32 1.82
N PHE A 40 9.80 -4.24 1.99
CA PHE A 40 11.15 -3.94 2.44
C PHE A 40 12.12 -5.06 2.03
N ILE A 41 13.42 -4.79 2.11
CA ILE A 41 14.44 -5.82 1.85
C ILE A 41 14.93 -6.39 3.18
N GLU A 42 14.85 -7.72 3.31
CA GLU A 42 15.48 -8.47 4.40
C GLU A 42 16.29 -9.62 3.81
N ASP A 43 17.56 -9.73 4.22
CA ASP A 43 18.52 -10.72 3.70
C ASP A 43 18.64 -10.73 2.16
N GLY A 44 18.48 -9.56 1.53
CA GLY A 44 18.53 -9.40 0.07
C GLY A 44 17.28 -9.88 -0.67
N VAL A 45 16.18 -10.15 0.04
CA VAL A 45 14.90 -10.57 -0.54
C VAL A 45 13.82 -9.54 -0.19
N VAL A 46 12.97 -9.20 -1.17
CA VAL A 46 11.81 -8.34 -0.93
C VAL A 46 10.76 -9.11 -0.13
N LYS A 47 10.34 -8.56 1.00
CA LYS A 47 9.33 -9.11 1.92
C LYS A 47 8.34 -8.02 2.31
N GLY A 48 7.19 -8.43 2.83
CA GLY A 48 6.20 -7.52 3.39
C GLY A 48 4.77 -7.96 3.12
N PHE A 49 3.82 -7.17 3.60
CA PHE A 49 2.40 -7.40 3.41
C PHE A 49 2.00 -7.40 1.94
N ASP A 50 2.47 -6.44 1.15
CA ASP A 50 2.21 -6.35 -0.28
C ASP A 50 2.74 -7.60 -1.02
N VAL A 51 3.92 -8.07 -0.60
CA VAL A 51 4.57 -9.26 -1.15
C VAL A 51 3.72 -10.51 -0.92
N ASP A 52 3.24 -10.70 0.31
CA ASP A 52 2.40 -11.84 0.67
C ASP A 52 1.02 -11.78 -0.01
N VAL A 53 0.42 -10.59 -0.12
CA VAL A 53 -0.88 -10.41 -0.79
C VAL A 53 -0.77 -10.82 -2.26
N VAL A 54 0.24 -10.33 -2.97
CA VAL A 54 0.49 -10.69 -4.37
C VAL A 54 0.79 -12.17 -4.51
N ALA A 55 1.59 -12.76 -3.61
CA ALA A 55 1.91 -14.18 -3.65
C ALA A 55 0.64 -15.04 -3.54
N GLU A 56 -0.24 -14.76 -2.58
CA GLU A 56 -1.50 -15.47 -2.38
C GLU A 56 -2.47 -15.30 -3.56
N ILE A 57 -2.50 -14.11 -4.18
CA ILE A 57 -3.27 -13.88 -5.41
C ILE A 57 -2.68 -14.72 -6.55
N CYS A 58 -1.37 -14.69 -6.75
CA CYS A 58 -0.71 -15.44 -7.82
C CYS A 58 -0.85 -16.95 -7.68
N GLU A 59 -0.92 -17.50 -6.47
CA GLU A 59 -1.25 -18.91 -6.25
C GLU A 59 -2.65 -19.28 -6.76
N ARG A 60 -3.61 -18.35 -6.66
CA ARG A 60 -5.01 -18.58 -7.09
C ARG A 60 -5.18 -18.41 -8.59
N ILE A 61 -4.45 -17.47 -9.18
CA ILE A 61 -4.57 -17.13 -10.61
C ILE A 61 -3.42 -17.66 -11.48
N ASN A 62 -2.58 -18.53 -10.92
CA ASN A 62 -1.46 -19.18 -11.59
C ASN A 62 -0.51 -18.17 -12.28
N CYS A 63 0.03 -17.23 -11.50
CA CYS A 63 1.16 -16.38 -11.90
C CYS A 63 2.38 -16.57 -11.00
N THR A 64 3.53 -16.04 -11.42
CA THR A 64 4.77 -16.04 -10.63
C THR A 64 5.27 -14.60 -10.48
N PRO A 65 5.26 -14.03 -9.26
CA PRO A 65 5.75 -12.67 -9.05
C PRO A 65 7.29 -12.62 -9.12
N ASN A 66 7.82 -11.64 -9.85
CA ASN A 66 9.23 -11.29 -9.88
C ASN A 66 9.41 -9.84 -9.43
N TRP A 67 9.92 -9.63 -8.23
CA TRP A 67 10.07 -8.30 -7.64
C TRP A 67 11.27 -7.56 -8.19
N VAL A 68 11.06 -6.32 -8.62
CA VAL A 68 12.09 -5.41 -9.10
C VAL A 68 12.09 -4.15 -8.24
N THR A 69 13.07 -4.04 -7.35
CA THR A 69 13.26 -2.83 -6.54
C THR A 69 13.59 -1.64 -7.44
N THR A 70 12.87 -0.54 -7.25
CA THR A 70 13.04 0.73 -7.96
C THR A 70 12.77 1.90 -7.02
N ALA A 71 13.10 3.12 -7.45
CA ALA A 71 12.69 4.33 -6.72
C ALA A 71 11.20 4.62 -6.97
N TRP A 72 10.53 5.25 -5.98
CA TRP A 72 9.18 5.78 -6.15
C TRP A 72 9.11 6.84 -7.27
N ASP A 73 10.10 7.74 -7.33
CA ASP A 73 10.13 8.74 -8.38
C ASP A 73 10.25 8.08 -9.76
N GLY A 74 9.30 8.40 -10.64
CA GLY A 74 9.20 7.82 -11.97
C GLY A 74 8.61 6.40 -12.05
N ILE A 75 8.15 5.80 -10.94
CA ILE A 75 7.66 4.40 -10.95
C ILE A 75 6.48 4.18 -11.91
N PHE A 76 5.53 5.11 -11.96
CA PHE A 76 4.38 5.04 -12.88
C PHE A 76 4.78 5.29 -14.34
N ALA A 77 5.81 6.11 -14.58
CA ALA A 77 6.35 6.30 -15.92
C ALA A 77 7.06 5.03 -16.40
N ALA A 78 7.83 4.37 -15.53
CA ALA A 78 8.46 3.10 -15.84
C ALA A 78 7.44 1.97 -16.10
N LEU A 79 6.31 1.97 -15.39
CA LEU A 79 5.17 1.09 -15.68
C LEU A 79 4.58 1.38 -17.08
N ALA A 80 4.31 2.64 -17.40
CA ALA A 80 3.77 3.03 -18.70
C ALA A 80 4.71 2.68 -19.87
N ASP A 81 6.03 2.73 -19.63
CA ASP A 81 7.08 2.33 -20.58
C ASP A 81 7.26 0.80 -20.68
N GLY A 82 6.54 0.01 -19.88
CA GLY A 82 6.58 -1.45 -19.90
C GLY A 82 7.82 -2.05 -19.23
N GLN A 83 8.47 -1.31 -18.33
CA GLN A 83 9.59 -1.86 -17.52
C GLN A 83 9.10 -2.86 -16.47
N PHE A 84 7.84 -2.71 -16.04
CA PHE A 84 7.14 -3.60 -15.13
C PHE A 84 5.80 -4.00 -15.75
N ASP A 85 5.27 -5.15 -15.34
CA ASP A 85 3.89 -5.55 -15.64
C ASP A 85 2.91 -4.92 -14.62
N MET A 86 3.39 -4.65 -13.40
CA MET A 86 2.60 -4.09 -12.31
C MET A 86 3.47 -3.22 -11.39
N VAL A 87 2.81 -2.33 -10.64
CA VAL A 87 3.43 -1.64 -9.50
C VAL A 87 2.69 -2.03 -8.22
N VAL A 88 3.44 -2.46 -7.21
CA VAL A 88 2.92 -2.80 -5.89
C VAL A 88 3.87 -2.21 -4.86
N SER A 89 3.43 -1.13 -4.21
CA SER A 89 4.26 -0.34 -3.31
C SER A 89 3.40 0.55 -2.40
N GLY A 90 2.41 -0.04 -1.73
CA GLY A 90 1.48 0.69 -0.86
C GLY A 90 0.73 1.83 -1.56
N VAL A 91 0.33 1.66 -2.83
CA VAL A 91 -0.13 2.79 -3.64
C VAL A 91 -1.56 3.19 -3.26
N THR A 92 -1.72 4.41 -2.74
CA THR A 92 -3.04 5.01 -2.53
C THR A 92 -3.79 5.17 -3.86
N ILE A 93 -5.03 4.70 -3.90
CA ILE A 93 -5.97 4.93 -5.00
C ILE A 93 -6.42 6.39 -4.98
N THR A 94 -6.19 7.12 -6.06
CA THR A 94 -6.65 8.51 -6.22
C THR A 94 -7.18 8.76 -7.64
N ASP A 95 -8.15 9.66 -7.77
CA ASP A 95 -8.70 10.07 -9.08
C ASP A 95 -7.63 10.64 -10.03
N GLU A 96 -6.49 11.11 -9.52
CA GLU A 96 -5.41 11.61 -10.34
C GLU A 96 -4.54 10.48 -10.90
N ARG A 97 -4.25 9.46 -10.08
CA ARG A 97 -3.53 8.27 -10.52
C ARG A 97 -4.40 7.41 -11.45
N ASP A 98 -5.69 7.29 -11.17
CA ASP A 98 -6.69 6.53 -11.96
C ASP A 98 -6.86 7.06 -13.40
N LYS A 99 -6.28 8.22 -13.73
CA LYS A 99 -6.24 8.74 -15.11
C LYS A 99 -5.10 8.17 -15.95
N ILE A 100 -4.12 7.53 -15.33
CA ILE A 100 -2.88 7.11 -15.96
C ILE A 100 -2.53 5.64 -15.69
N VAL A 101 -3.22 5.00 -14.73
CA VAL A 101 -3.05 3.60 -14.35
C VAL A 101 -4.39 3.02 -13.92
N ASP A 102 -4.54 1.71 -14.06
CA ASP A 102 -5.66 0.97 -13.51
C ASP A 102 -5.34 0.46 -12.10
N PHE A 103 -6.34 0.43 -11.22
CA PHE A 103 -6.22 -0.09 -9.86
C PHE A 103 -7.04 -1.37 -9.64
N SER A 104 -6.52 -2.30 -8.83
CA SER A 104 -7.38 -3.32 -8.23
C SER A 104 -8.43 -2.69 -7.31
N ASP A 105 -9.43 -3.47 -6.92
CA ASP A 105 -10.20 -3.20 -5.71
C ASP A 105 -9.23 -2.99 -4.52
N PRO A 106 -9.58 -2.16 -3.53
CA PRO A 106 -8.69 -1.90 -2.41
C PRO A 106 -8.44 -3.16 -1.58
N TYR A 107 -7.19 -3.44 -1.25
CA TYR A 107 -6.80 -4.60 -0.43
C TYR A 107 -6.60 -4.22 1.05
N ILE A 108 -6.36 -2.94 1.34
CA ILE A 108 -6.30 -2.41 2.71
C ILE A 108 -6.69 -0.92 2.71
N ILE A 109 -7.13 -0.42 3.87
CA ILE A 109 -7.30 1.00 4.12
C ILE A 109 -6.32 1.37 5.22
N VAL A 110 -5.50 2.39 4.97
CA VAL A 110 -4.52 2.92 5.92
C VAL A 110 -4.91 4.34 6.33
N GLN A 111 -4.28 4.85 7.37
CA GLN A 111 -4.41 6.25 7.78
C GLN A 111 -3.05 6.89 7.75
N GLN A 112 -2.98 8.20 7.52
CA GLN A 112 -1.74 8.94 7.68
C GLN A 112 -1.54 9.43 9.12
N GLY A 113 -0.27 9.53 9.50
CA GLY A 113 0.18 10.03 10.79
C GLY A 113 1.52 10.77 10.67
N VAL A 114 2.07 11.21 11.80
CA VAL A 114 3.39 11.83 11.89
C VAL A 114 4.25 11.03 12.85
N LEU A 115 5.34 10.46 12.32
CA LEU A 115 6.43 9.90 13.10
C LEU A 115 7.39 11.02 13.49
N MET A 116 7.80 11.08 14.75
CA MET A 116 8.66 12.12 15.32
C MET A 116 9.60 11.51 16.36
N ARG A 117 10.52 12.31 16.92
CA ARG A 117 11.35 11.86 18.05
C ARG A 117 10.50 11.70 19.31
N VAL A 118 10.86 10.77 20.19
CA VAL A 118 10.15 10.53 21.47
C VAL A 118 10.08 11.80 22.33
N GLU A 119 11.12 12.63 22.30
CA GLU A 119 11.13 13.91 23.05
C GLU A 119 10.09 14.92 22.55
N ASP A 120 9.60 14.76 21.31
CA ASP A 120 8.64 15.64 20.66
C ASP A 120 7.20 15.07 20.67
N GLU A 121 6.93 13.92 21.32
CA GLU A 121 5.62 13.23 21.32
C GLU A 121 4.44 14.14 21.70
N GLY A 122 4.67 15.19 22.49
CA GLY A 122 3.65 16.18 22.87
C GLY A 122 3.30 17.21 21.78
N ALA A 123 4.00 17.19 20.64
CA ALA A 123 3.75 18.10 19.53
C ALA A 123 2.39 17.84 18.89
N THR A 124 1.73 18.91 18.46
CA THR A 124 0.45 18.83 17.74
C THR A 124 0.64 19.24 16.30
N ILE A 125 -0.34 18.91 15.45
CA ILE A 125 -0.30 19.33 14.06
C ILE A 125 -0.22 20.86 13.91
N ASP A 126 -0.74 21.63 14.89
CA ASP A 126 -0.71 23.08 14.86
C ASP A 126 0.72 23.65 14.97
N ALA A 127 1.65 22.95 15.65
CA ALA A 127 3.06 23.33 15.70
C ALA A 127 3.74 23.20 14.33
N PHE A 128 3.34 22.21 13.53
CA PHE A 128 3.79 22.08 12.14
C PHE A 128 3.13 23.13 11.23
N LYS A 129 1.83 23.40 11.41
CA LYS A 129 1.09 24.41 10.63
C LYS A 129 1.59 25.83 10.86
N SER A 130 2.04 26.14 12.08
CA SER A 130 2.58 27.45 12.43
C SER A 130 4.00 27.70 11.90
N GLY A 131 4.70 26.65 11.45
CA GLY A 131 6.12 26.70 11.09
C GLY A 131 7.06 26.62 12.29
N GLU A 132 6.55 26.33 13.50
CA GLU A 132 7.40 26.07 14.67
C GLU A 132 8.21 24.78 14.51
N LEU A 133 7.58 23.76 13.93
CA LEU A 133 8.19 22.47 13.60
C LEU A 133 8.19 22.22 12.09
N ARG A 134 9.26 21.59 11.60
CA ARG A 134 9.47 21.24 10.19
C ARG A 134 8.94 19.84 9.89
N LEU A 135 8.10 19.73 8.86
CA LEU A 135 7.56 18.44 8.41
C LEU A 135 8.37 17.90 7.23
N ALA A 136 8.47 16.58 7.11
CA ALA A 136 9.06 15.90 5.97
C ALA A 136 8.11 14.87 5.36
N SER A 137 8.35 14.49 4.11
CA SER A 137 7.71 13.35 3.46
C SER A 137 8.52 12.86 2.26
N GLN A 138 8.13 11.73 1.67
CA GLN A 138 8.67 11.27 0.40
C GLN A 138 8.01 12.03 -0.77
N ASN A 139 8.81 12.54 -1.70
CA ASN A 139 8.33 13.26 -2.88
C ASN A 139 7.34 12.42 -3.71
N GLY A 140 6.29 13.05 -4.25
CA GLY A 140 5.33 12.39 -5.16
C GLY A 140 4.35 11.42 -4.48
N THR A 141 4.27 11.42 -3.15
CA THR A 141 3.31 10.60 -2.39
C THR A 141 2.05 11.40 -2.01
N THR A 142 0.97 10.69 -1.65
CA THR A 142 -0.22 11.30 -1.04
C THR A 142 0.10 11.91 0.33
N ASN A 143 1.12 11.39 1.03
CA ASN A 143 1.64 11.96 2.27
C ASN A 143 2.29 13.33 2.06
N ALA A 144 3.08 13.50 1.00
CA ALA A 144 3.64 14.79 0.64
C ALA A 144 2.55 15.79 0.26
N ALA A 145 1.53 15.35 -0.49
CA ALA A 145 0.40 16.22 -0.86
C ALA A 145 -0.37 16.71 0.38
N LEU A 146 -0.69 15.81 1.32
CA LEU A 146 -1.35 16.18 2.57
C LEU A 146 -0.45 17.04 3.45
N GLY A 147 0.85 16.71 3.54
CA GLY A 147 1.83 17.52 4.26
C GLY A 147 1.88 18.94 3.72
N GLU A 148 1.92 19.12 2.41
CA GLU A 148 1.95 20.44 1.76
C GLU A 148 0.64 21.20 1.98
N GLU A 149 -0.51 20.54 1.92
CA GLU A 149 -1.80 21.16 2.27
C GLU A 149 -1.81 21.67 3.72
N LEU A 150 -1.26 20.88 4.65
CA LEU A 150 -1.26 21.21 6.06
C LEU A 150 -0.30 22.34 6.40
N VAL A 151 0.96 22.27 5.94
CA VAL A 151 2.04 23.16 6.42
C VAL A 151 2.56 24.14 5.37
N GLY A 152 2.12 24.01 4.11
CA GLY A 152 2.65 24.77 2.98
C GLY A 152 4.00 24.25 2.49
N ARG A 153 4.31 24.48 1.21
CA ARG A 153 5.53 23.97 0.55
C ARG A 153 6.81 24.38 1.28
N ASP A 154 6.89 25.61 1.78
CA ASP A 154 8.09 26.16 2.43
C ASP A 154 8.44 25.47 3.74
N ASN A 155 7.45 24.87 4.44
CA ASN A 155 7.65 24.15 5.70
C ASN A 155 7.63 22.62 5.55
N LEU A 156 7.63 22.13 4.31
CA LEU A 156 7.72 20.71 3.97
C LEU A 156 9.09 20.41 3.35
N GLN A 157 9.83 19.45 3.89
CA GLN A 157 11.04 18.93 3.25
C GLN A 157 10.73 17.60 2.54
N LEU A 158 11.07 17.51 1.26
CA LEU A 158 10.84 16.30 0.48
C LEU A 158 12.12 15.50 0.34
N PHE A 159 12.00 14.18 0.44
CA PHE A 159 13.08 13.22 0.27
C PHE A 159 12.74 12.21 -0.82
N ASP A 160 13.76 11.54 -1.35
CA ASP A 160 13.58 10.53 -2.40
C ASP A 160 12.98 9.21 -1.88
N SER A 161 13.12 8.93 -0.58
CA SER A 161 12.58 7.74 0.10
C SER A 161 12.06 8.07 1.49
N PHE A 162 11.08 7.30 1.98
CA PHE A 162 10.63 7.41 3.36
C PHE A 162 11.74 7.12 4.35
N ASN A 163 12.59 6.12 4.09
CA ASN A 163 13.75 5.84 4.92
C ASN A 163 14.65 7.08 5.11
N ASN A 164 14.93 7.83 4.04
CA ASN A 164 15.73 9.07 4.16
C ASN A 164 15.02 10.16 4.99
N ALA A 165 13.71 10.28 4.87
CA ALA A 165 12.93 11.22 5.68
C ALA A 165 12.90 10.83 7.16
N VAL A 166 12.78 9.53 7.47
CA VAL A 166 12.83 8.99 8.84
C VAL A 166 14.21 9.24 9.47
N ILE A 167 15.30 8.97 8.73
CA ILE A 167 16.66 9.26 9.20
C ILE A 167 16.87 10.76 9.46
N ALA A 168 16.25 11.64 8.66
CA ALA A 168 16.31 13.08 8.91
C ALA A 168 15.58 13.50 10.21
N VAL A 169 14.47 12.83 10.56
CA VAL A 169 13.79 13.02 11.86
C VAL A 169 14.69 12.55 13.00
N GLN A 170 15.28 11.35 12.87
CA GLN A 170 16.19 10.79 13.86
C GLN A 170 17.39 11.72 14.13
N ASN A 171 17.95 12.33 13.08
CA ASN A 171 19.10 13.23 13.19
C ASN A 171 18.77 14.64 13.69
N GLY A 172 17.48 15.01 13.80
CA GLY A 172 17.09 16.37 14.17
C GLY A 172 17.10 17.37 13.02
N ASP A 173 17.23 16.91 11.77
CA ASP A 173 17.18 17.79 10.60
C ASP A 173 15.75 18.29 10.34
N VAL A 174 14.74 17.48 10.65
CA VAL A 174 13.31 17.81 10.62
C VAL A 174 12.65 17.27 11.89
N ASP A 175 11.44 17.73 12.20
CA ASP A 175 10.78 17.43 13.48
C ASP A 175 9.75 16.30 13.37
N GLY A 176 9.26 16.04 12.16
CA GLY A 176 8.41 14.88 11.92
C GLY A 176 8.36 14.50 10.45
N VAL A 177 7.97 13.27 10.17
CA VAL A 177 7.68 12.78 8.84
C VAL A 177 6.22 12.36 8.75
N ILE A 178 5.47 12.94 7.80
CA ILE A 178 4.12 12.47 7.47
C ILE A 178 4.22 11.26 6.55
N ILE A 179 3.63 10.16 7.01
CA ILE A 179 3.71 8.80 6.45
C ILE A 179 2.47 8.01 6.86
N ASP A 180 2.11 6.91 6.18
CA ASP A 180 1.00 6.08 6.65
C ASP A 180 1.33 5.46 8.01
N SER A 181 0.38 5.51 8.93
CA SER A 181 0.49 5.03 10.32
C SER A 181 0.93 3.58 10.42
N THR A 182 0.59 2.76 9.42
CA THR A 182 1.02 1.35 9.35
C THR A 182 2.53 1.24 9.18
N SER A 183 3.14 2.09 8.36
CA SER A 183 4.59 2.17 8.18
C SER A 183 5.27 2.99 9.27
N ALA A 184 4.61 4.04 9.77
CA ALA A 184 5.05 4.79 10.93
C ALA A 184 5.30 3.87 12.14
N ALA A 185 4.36 2.96 12.42
CA ALA A 185 4.48 1.98 13.51
C ALA A 185 5.65 1.00 13.31
N ALA A 186 5.96 0.60 12.08
CA ALA A 186 7.11 -0.26 11.81
C ALA A 186 8.43 0.47 12.04
N TYR A 187 8.54 1.72 11.60
CA TYR A 187 9.71 2.55 11.90
C TYR A 187 9.84 2.88 13.39
N GLU A 188 8.73 3.13 14.10
CA GLU A 188 8.74 3.26 15.57
C GLU A 188 9.28 2.00 16.25
N GLN A 189 8.90 0.81 15.76
CA GLN A 189 9.43 -0.45 16.28
C GLN A 189 10.92 -0.65 15.96
N GLU A 190 11.36 -0.30 14.75
CA GLU A 190 12.75 -0.38 14.32
C GLU A 190 13.66 0.56 15.15
N PHE A 191 13.19 1.78 15.38
CA PHE A 191 13.87 2.83 16.16
C PHE A 191 13.30 2.96 17.59
N ALA A 192 12.99 1.83 18.21
CA ALA A 192 12.31 1.78 19.51
C ALA A 192 13.07 2.57 20.59
N GLY A 193 12.39 3.54 21.18
CA GLY A 193 12.94 4.44 22.20
C GLY A 193 13.58 5.71 21.65
N GLU A 194 13.66 5.86 20.33
CA GLU A 194 14.16 7.06 19.66
C GLU A 194 13.04 7.79 18.91
N LEU A 195 12.20 7.05 18.18
CA LEU A 195 11.06 7.57 17.43
C LEU A 195 9.72 7.09 18.01
N THR A 196 8.66 7.86 17.76
CA THR A 196 7.28 7.58 18.18
C THR A 196 6.28 8.15 17.17
N VAL A 197 5.10 7.52 17.05
CA VAL A 197 3.99 8.05 16.25
C VAL A 197 3.15 9.00 17.12
N GLY A 198 3.48 10.30 17.08
CA GLY A 198 2.83 11.30 17.93
C GLY A 198 1.49 11.82 17.40
N ILE A 199 1.24 11.76 16.08
CA ILE A 199 -0.02 12.22 15.46
C ILE A 199 -0.57 11.11 14.57
N THR A 200 -1.87 10.85 14.64
CA THR A 200 -2.55 9.78 13.89
C THR A 200 -3.88 10.24 13.31
N GLY A 201 -4.38 9.53 12.30
CA GLY A 201 -5.75 9.69 11.81
C GLY A 201 -5.95 10.95 10.97
N LEU A 202 -4.92 11.38 10.24
CA LEU A 202 -4.96 12.57 9.39
C LEU A 202 -5.73 12.33 8.08
N SER A 203 -5.83 11.08 7.63
CA SER A 203 -6.56 10.66 6.45
C SER A 203 -7.07 9.22 6.58
N SER A 204 -7.75 8.74 5.54
CA SER A 204 -8.16 7.34 5.40
C SER A 204 -8.04 6.96 3.93
N ASP A 205 -6.99 6.23 3.60
CA ASP A 205 -6.50 6.06 2.25
C ASP A 205 -6.60 4.59 1.82
N PRO A 206 -7.40 4.27 0.79
CA PRO A 206 -7.45 2.91 0.24
C PRO A 206 -6.20 2.63 -0.60
N LEU A 207 -5.56 1.49 -0.39
CA LEU A 207 -4.42 1.05 -1.20
C LEU A 207 -4.87 0.02 -2.24
N GLY A 208 -4.34 0.12 -3.46
CA GLY A 208 -4.64 -0.75 -4.59
C GLY A 208 -3.38 -1.26 -5.30
N LEU A 209 -3.48 -2.42 -5.93
CA LEU A 209 -2.47 -2.93 -6.85
C LEU A 209 -2.58 -2.17 -8.17
N VAL A 210 -1.45 -1.83 -8.79
CA VAL A 210 -1.42 -0.93 -9.95
C VAL A 210 -1.05 -1.68 -11.22
N PHE A 211 -1.80 -1.42 -12.28
CA PHE A 211 -1.65 -2.00 -13.61
C PHE A 211 -1.50 -0.90 -14.66
N GLN A 212 -0.98 -1.27 -15.82
CA GLN A 212 -1.01 -0.37 -16.98
C GLN A 212 -2.47 -0.14 -17.40
N GLU A 213 -2.80 1.10 -17.77
CA GLU A 213 -4.12 1.47 -18.29
C GLU A 213 -4.56 0.54 -19.44
N GLY A 214 -5.75 -0.06 -19.30
CA GLY A 214 -6.34 -0.99 -20.26
C GLY A 214 -5.74 -2.39 -20.25
N ASP A 215 -4.90 -2.75 -19.26
CA ASP A 215 -4.38 -4.10 -19.13
C ASP A 215 -5.45 -5.05 -18.54
N GLY A 216 -5.76 -6.12 -19.29
CA GLY A 216 -6.74 -7.12 -18.89
C GLY A 216 -6.31 -8.00 -17.70
N ILE A 217 -5.08 -7.87 -17.18
CA ILE A 217 -4.67 -8.64 -15.99
C ILE A 217 -5.31 -8.13 -14.69
N GLN A 218 -5.77 -6.88 -14.64
CA GLN A 218 -6.45 -6.30 -13.48
C GLN A 218 -7.66 -7.15 -13.05
N ASP A 219 -8.48 -7.60 -13.99
CA ASP A 219 -9.66 -8.44 -13.73
C ASP A 219 -9.27 -9.75 -13.03
N ALA A 220 -8.20 -10.41 -13.50
CA ALA A 220 -7.69 -11.62 -12.86
C ALA A 220 -7.22 -11.36 -11.43
N PHE A 221 -6.52 -10.26 -11.19
CA PHE A 221 -6.09 -9.87 -9.84
C PHE A 221 -7.27 -9.53 -8.93
N ASN A 222 -8.33 -8.89 -9.45
CA ASN A 222 -9.55 -8.65 -8.68
C ASN A 222 -10.26 -9.96 -8.31
N GLU A 223 -10.32 -10.94 -9.21
CA GLU A 223 -10.84 -12.28 -8.88
C GLU A 223 -10.01 -12.97 -7.78
N GLY A 224 -8.68 -12.96 -7.89
CA GLY A 224 -7.80 -13.53 -6.87
C GLY A 224 -7.88 -12.79 -5.53
N LEU A 225 -8.00 -11.46 -5.55
CA LEU A 225 -8.20 -10.64 -4.36
C LEU A 225 -9.53 -10.95 -3.68
N ALA A 226 -10.61 -11.13 -4.44
CA ALA A 226 -11.91 -11.55 -3.89
C ALA A 226 -11.80 -12.91 -3.19
N MET A 227 -11.07 -13.87 -3.77
CA MET A 227 -10.87 -15.19 -3.16
C MET A 227 -10.11 -15.14 -1.83
N ILE A 228 -9.01 -14.38 -1.72
CA ILE A 228 -8.27 -14.24 -0.44
C ILE A 228 -9.07 -13.46 0.61
N LYS A 229 -9.99 -12.58 0.19
CA LYS A 229 -10.93 -11.89 1.07
C LYS A 229 -11.96 -12.89 1.61
N ASP A 230 -12.58 -13.65 0.72
CA ASP A 230 -13.68 -14.57 1.04
C ASP A 230 -13.26 -15.71 1.98
N ASP A 231 -12.06 -16.27 1.79
CA ASP A 231 -11.54 -17.36 2.63
C ASP A 231 -10.80 -16.89 3.90
N GLY A 232 -10.71 -15.56 4.10
CA GLY A 232 -10.08 -14.93 5.25
C GLY A 232 -8.55 -14.93 5.23
N THR A 233 -7.90 -15.31 4.13
CA THR A 233 -6.44 -15.26 3.97
C THR A 233 -5.92 -13.85 4.10
N LEU A 234 -6.55 -12.86 3.45
CA LEU A 234 -6.14 -11.45 3.55
C LEU A 234 -6.13 -10.97 5.01
N GLN A 235 -7.15 -11.34 5.79
CA GLN A 235 -7.22 -10.99 7.21
C GLN A 235 -6.10 -11.64 8.05
N LYS A 236 -5.68 -12.87 7.70
CA LYS A 236 -4.53 -13.53 8.34
C LYS A 236 -3.23 -12.81 8.01
N LEU A 237 -3.07 -12.33 6.77
CA LEU A 237 -1.92 -11.52 6.38
C LEU A 237 -1.87 -10.20 7.17
N VAL A 238 -3.01 -9.52 7.32
CA VAL A 238 -3.09 -8.30 8.16
C VAL A 238 -2.63 -8.61 9.60
N VAL A 239 -3.09 -9.70 10.20
CA VAL A 239 -2.69 -10.09 11.57
C VAL A 239 -1.21 -10.49 11.65
N LYS A 240 -0.66 -11.09 10.59
CA LYS A 240 0.77 -11.46 10.50
C LYS A 240 1.66 -10.22 10.57
N TRP A 241 1.30 -9.16 9.84
CA TRP A 241 2.12 -7.96 9.69
C TRP A 241 1.82 -6.87 10.71
N TRP A 242 0.63 -6.85 11.30
CA TRP A 242 0.25 -5.97 12.41
C TRP A 242 -0.37 -6.79 13.57
N PRO A 243 0.44 -7.57 14.31
CA PRO A 243 -0.04 -8.31 15.47
C PRO A 243 -0.48 -7.34 16.57
N LYS A 244 -1.56 -7.69 17.28
CA LYS A 244 -2.05 -6.94 18.44
C LYS A 244 -1.16 -7.08 19.67
#